data_AF-A0A349VKI9-F1
#
_entry.id   AF-A0A349VKI9-F1
#
_cell.length_a   1.000
_cell.length_b   1.000
_cell.length_c   1.000
_cell.angle_alpha   90.00
_cell.angle_beta   90.00
_cell.angle_gamma   90.00
#
_symmetry.space_group_name_H-M   'P 1'
#
loop_
_entity.id
_entity.type
_entity.pdbx_description
1 polymer ?
#
loop_
_entity_poly.entity_id
_entity_poly.type
_entity_poly.pdbx_seq_one_letter_code
_entity_poly.pdbx_strand_id
1 'polypeptide(L)'
;MRRPRSYDYKKVENKSYNERYRMPQFPFDAKQREKVMTFVLGLVADPPASEFVYSPTPREKARLDGLVVAERFNCSGCHTLQMDRWDLAYEPETMGEPPGFNDYPFFKGHFSPEQVRDSLKVDTAGRRRTSLVGMPILDPETGIPQLVDEDGIPVEPDEEDVIFHRPVALWKDALVDGEARLVGGPNVFIPEDAIQAGKHYPAKGGDLARLLFPVVIEDEKAINPNVKPSDAWGWLPPPLVGEGKKVQSPWLHKFFLNPHPIRPAAVLRMPKFNLQSSQAAALVDYFSVVDGAEYPYVYDPRLDESAVDIAEQQHPGHLDGAMRIVTNNNYCVKCHLVGDYAPPGNPKALAPQLERVHERLRPDYVHGWIANPKRYLPYTGMPVNIPYDKPVSQDLYVGDSEQQLGALTDLLMHYDEFTKRQFSLEPYLPQVASPPAEEQAGEGPAEQNPEAPRASEEQAKAVDPSPDDITAVSGSGDSVDARNSVTTKLPIGGVKAYRTVTQVESPL
;
A
#
# COMPACT_ATOMS: atom_id res chain seq x y z
N MET A 1 -20.21 7.23 35.87
CA MET A 1 -19.91 5.99 35.12
C MET A 1 -19.87 4.70 35.94
N ARG A 2 -19.97 4.72 37.29
CA ARG A 2 -19.90 3.47 38.09
C ARG A 2 -21.13 2.57 37.95
N ARG A 3 -22.31 3.17 37.75
CA ARG A 3 -23.60 2.49 37.56
C ARG A 3 -24.45 3.27 36.55
N PRO A 4 -24.12 3.24 35.24
CA PRO A 4 -24.81 4.06 34.24
C PRO A 4 -26.32 3.79 34.19
N ARG A 5 -26.75 2.59 34.61
CA ARG A 5 -28.17 2.20 34.71
C ARG A 5 -28.93 2.79 35.91
N SER A 6 -28.26 3.50 36.83
CA SER A 6 -28.95 4.17 37.95
C SER A 6 -29.91 5.27 37.47
N TYR A 7 -29.66 5.86 36.29
CA TYR A 7 -30.54 6.86 35.67
C TYR A 7 -31.85 6.28 35.11
N ASP A 8 -31.94 4.95 34.98
CA ASP A 8 -33.13 4.22 34.50
C ASP A 8 -34.04 3.74 35.64
N TYR A 9 -33.67 4.02 36.88
CA TYR A 9 -34.44 3.62 38.06
C TYR A 9 -35.87 4.19 38.00
N LYS A 10 -36.87 3.31 38.05
CA LYS A 10 -38.33 3.60 37.92
C LYS A 10 -38.79 4.21 36.60
N LYS A 11 -37.97 4.18 35.54
CA LYS A 11 -38.34 4.70 34.20
C LYS A 11 -38.64 3.61 33.16
N VAL A 12 -38.69 2.34 33.55
CA VAL A 12 -38.72 1.20 32.61
C VAL A 12 -40.04 1.00 31.86
N GLU A 13 -41.17 1.44 32.41
CA GLU A 13 -42.50 1.15 31.87
C GLU A 13 -42.91 2.05 30.69
N ASN A 14 -42.37 3.28 30.59
CA ASN A 14 -42.80 4.30 29.61
C ASN A 14 -41.69 4.80 28.68
N LYS A 15 -40.60 4.05 28.50
CA LYS A 15 -39.49 4.45 27.61
C LYS A 15 -39.85 4.32 26.14
N SER A 16 -39.80 5.44 25.42
CA SER A 16 -39.89 5.49 23.96
C SER A 16 -38.72 4.75 23.30
N TYR A 17 -38.83 4.40 22.01
CA TYR A 17 -37.80 3.65 21.28
C TYR A 17 -36.40 4.29 21.38
N ASN A 18 -36.30 5.61 21.25
CA ASN A 18 -35.03 6.33 21.38
C ASN A 18 -34.48 6.36 22.82
N GLU A 19 -35.33 6.26 23.85
CA GLU A 19 -34.89 6.16 25.25
C GLU A 19 -34.49 4.73 25.67
N ARG A 20 -34.73 3.75 24.77
CA ARG A 20 -34.24 2.38 24.91
C ARG A 20 -32.84 2.19 24.38
N TYR A 21 -32.23 3.17 23.70
CA TYR A 21 -30.81 3.13 23.37
C TYR A 21 -30.02 3.09 24.68
N ARG A 22 -29.45 1.92 24.96
CA ARG A 22 -28.78 1.63 26.22
C ARG A 22 -27.37 2.21 26.17
N MET A 23 -27.03 3.08 27.11
CA MET A 23 -25.62 3.36 27.41
C MET A 23 -24.97 2.04 27.87
N PRO A 24 -23.95 1.52 27.14
CA PRO A 24 -23.28 0.28 27.51
C PRO A 24 -22.66 0.39 28.90
N GLN A 25 -22.58 -0.75 29.59
CA GLN A 25 -21.77 -0.83 30.80
C GLN A 25 -20.31 -1.02 30.38
N PHE A 26 -19.58 0.08 30.27
CA PHE A 26 -18.16 0.04 29.98
C PHE A 26 -17.39 -0.50 31.20
N PRO A 27 -16.51 -1.50 31.05
CA PRO A 27 -15.76 -2.11 32.15
C PRO A 27 -14.55 -1.25 32.56
N PHE A 28 -14.75 0.07 32.73
CA PHE A 28 -13.65 0.98 33.07
C PHE A 28 -13.17 0.80 34.51
N ASP A 29 -11.85 0.76 34.72
CA ASP A 29 -11.23 0.88 36.03
C ASP A 29 -11.34 2.32 36.61
N ALA A 30 -10.83 2.55 37.81
CA ALA A 30 -10.90 3.87 38.46
C ALA A 30 -10.16 4.96 37.66
N LYS A 31 -8.97 4.65 37.13
CA LYS A 31 -8.11 5.58 36.40
C LYS A 31 -8.68 5.88 35.02
N GLN A 32 -9.23 4.89 34.34
CA GLN A 32 -9.93 5.06 33.06
C GLN A 32 -11.17 5.95 33.24
N ARG A 33 -11.97 5.73 34.30
CA ARG A 33 -13.11 6.61 34.61
C ARG A 33 -12.69 8.06 34.85
N GLU A 34 -11.60 8.26 35.60
CA GLU A 34 -11.04 9.58 35.83
C GLU A 34 -10.61 10.24 34.52
N LYS A 35 -9.88 9.54 33.64
CA LYS A 35 -9.52 10.07 32.31
C LYS A 35 -10.73 10.53 31.50
N VAL A 36 -11.80 9.73 31.46
CA VAL A 36 -13.02 10.12 30.72
C VAL A 36 -13.72 11.30 31.39
N MET A 37 -13.77 11.33 32.73
CA MET A 37 -14.30 12.49 33.46
C MET A 37 -13.49 13.76 33.18
N THR A 38 -12.16 13.70 33.23
CA THR A 38 -11.28 14.81 32.89
C THR A 38 -11.51 15.29 31.47
N PHE A 39 -11.65 14.37 30.50
CA PHE A 39 -11.99 14.73 29.13
C PHE A 39 -13.32 15.47 29.04
N VAL A 40 -14.39 14.91 29.62
CA VAL A 40 -15.74 15.51 29.59
C VAL A 40 -15.78 16.86 30.30
N LEU A 41 -15.13 16.98 31.46
CA LEU A 41 -15.01 18.24 32.20
C LEU A 41 -14.14 19.25 31.47
N GLY A 42 -13.21 18.79 30.63
CA GLY A 42 -12.37 19.60 29.76
C GLY A 42 -13.07 20.05 28.47
N LEU A 43 -14.29 19.59 28.18
CA LEU A 43 -15.12 20.09 27.07
C LEU A 43 -15.76 21.46 27.43
N VAL A 44 -14.94 22.39 27.88
CA VAL A 44 -15.32 23.79 28.12
C VAL A 44 -15.00 24.63 26.88
N ALA A 45 -15.69 25.76 26.73
CA ALA A 45 -15.45 26.69 25.62
C ALA A 45 -14.12 27.45 25.76
N ASP A 46 -13.59 27.54 26.98
CA ASP A 46 -12.34 28.23 27.25
C ASP A 46 -11.16 27.42 26.70
N PRO A 47 -10.32 28.00 25.82
CA PRO A 47 -9.15 27.30 25.33
C PRO A 47 -8.18 27.01 26.47
N PRO A 48 -7.43 25.88 26.42
CA PRO A 48 -6.40 25.60 27.40
C PRO A 48 -5.37 26.73 27.41
N ALA A 49 -4.77 26.99 28.58
CA ALA A 49 -3.72 27.99 28.68
C ALA A 49 -2.59 27.68 27.70
N SER A 50 -2.06 28.71 27.04
CA SER A 50 -1.10 28.56 25.92
C SER A 50 0.13 27.70 26.28
N GLU A 51 0.58 27.74 27.52
CA GLU A 51 1.68 26.93 28.06
C GLU A 51 1.41 25.40 28.07
N PHE A 52 0.14 24.99 28.07
CA PHE A 52 -0.27 23.58 27.96
C PHE A 52 -0.66 23.18 26.53
N VAL A 53 -0.62 24.11 25.57
CA VAL A 53 -0.87 23.81 24.16
C VAL A 53 0.39 23.15 23.58
N TYR A 54 0.29 21.85 23.33
CA TYR A 54 1.35 21.11 22.66
C TYR A 54 1.64 21.75 21.29
N SER A 55 2.90 22.15 21.09
CA SER A 55 3.39 22.73 19.84
C SER A 55 4.25 21.70 19.10
N PRO A 56 3.66 20.83 18.27
CA PRO A 56 4.40 19.79 17.57
C PRO A 56 5.36 20.38 16.54
N THR A 57 6.43 19.63 16.24
CA THR A 57 7.24 19.89 15.04
C THR A 57 6.37 19.73 13.78
N PRO A 58 6.73 20.31 12.61
CA PRO A 58 5.94 20.15 11.39
C PRO A 58 5.65 18.69 11.03
N ARG A 59 6.65 17.82 11.19
CA ARG A 59 6.52 16.37 10.96
C ARG A 59 5.52 15.72 11.92
N GLU A 60 5.59 16.05 13.20
CA GLU A 60 4.68 15.51 14.20
C GLU A 60 3.26 16.07 14.03
N LYS A 61 3.13 17.32 13.61
CA LYS A 61 1.84 17.94 13.28
C LYS A 61 1.15 17.18 12.14
N ALA A 62 1.87 16.92 11.04
CA ALA A 62 1.37 16.13 9.92
C ALA A 62 0.86 14.75 10.35
N ARG A 63 1.61 14.08 11.24
CA ARG A 63 1.18 12.81 11.84
C ARG A 63 -0.12 12.95 12.63
N LEU A 64 -0.25 13.99 13.45
CA LEU A 64 -1.44 14.20 14.27
C LEU A 64 -2.67 14.59 13.42
N ASP A 65 -2.50 15.51 12.47
CA ASP A 65 -3.57 16.01 11.62
C ASP A 65 -4.17 14.88 10.78
N GLY A 66 -3.34 14.03 10.16
CA GLY A 66 -3.85 12.87 9.41
C GLY A 66 -4.41 11.76 10.29
N LEU A 67 -3.89 11.56 11.51
CA LEU A 67 -4.49 10.62 12.47
C LEU A 67 -5.91 11.03 12.84
N VAL A 68 -6.17 12.32 13.06
CA VAL A 68 -7.52 12.85 13.31
C VAL A 68 -8.46 12.53 12.15
N VAL A 69 -8.00 12.67 10.90
CA VAL A 69 -8.79 12.31 9.72
C VAL A 69 -9.04 10.80 9.67
N ALA A 70 -8.01 9.98 9.89
CA ALA A 70 -8.12 8.52 9.86
C ALA A 70 -9.11 7.99 10.91
N GLU A 71 -9.11 8.56 12.11
CA GLU A 71 -10.07 8.24 13.17
C GLU A 71 -11.48 8.73 12.82
N ARG A 72 -11.63 9.96 12.31
CA ARG A 72 -12.92 10.53 11.93
C ARG A 72 -13.67 9.69 10.90
N PHE A 73 -12.95 9.13 9.94
CA PHE A 73 -13.52 8.28 8.88
C PHE A 73 -13.37 6.78 9.18
N ASN A 74 -12.93 6.43 10.40
CA ASN A 74 -12.76 5.07 10.88
C ASN A 74 -11.96 4.17 9.91
N CYS A 75 -10.86 4.69 9.35
CA CYS A 75 -10.01 3.95 8.43
C CYS A 75 -9.48 2.66 9.09
N SER A 76 -9.18 2.69 10.39
CA SER A 76 -8.73 1.53 11.17
C SER A 76 -9.79 0.45 11.32
N GLY A 77 -11.09 0.76 11.18
CA GLY A 77 -12.14 -0.26 11.24
C GLY A 77 -11.98 -1.32 10.14
N CYS A 78 -11.53 -0.88 8.95
CA CYS A 78 -11.27 -1.77 7.81
C CYS A 78 -9.79 -2.15 7.69
N HIS A 79 -8.88 -1.20 7.87
CA HIS A 79 -7.47 -1.35 7.55
C HIS A 79 -6.60 -1.52 8.80
N THR A 80 -5.63 -2.44 8.74
CA THR A 80 -4.56 -2.48 9.74
C THR A 80 -3.61 -1.31 9.50
N LEU A 81 -3.50 -0.40 10.46
CA LEU A 81 -2.61 0.77 10.42
C LEU A 81 -1.28 0.52 11.12
N GLN A 82 -1.24 -0.42 12.07
CA GLN A 82 -0.03 -0.86 12.76
C GLN A 82 -0.14 -2.36 13.01
N MET A 83 0.93 -3.11 12.73
CA MET A 83 1.00 -4.56 13.01
C MET A 83 1.17 -4.81 14.51
N ASP A 84 0.94 -6.06 14.91
CA ASP A 84 1.27 -6.53 16.24
C ASP A 84 2.77 -6.41 16.48
N ARG A 85 3.15 -6.10 17.72
CA ARG A 85 4.53 -6.13 18.19
C ARG A 85 4.65 -6.99 19.44
N TRP A 86 5.61 -7.89 19.46
CA TRP A 86 5.96 -8.68 20.63
C TRP A 86 7.37 -8.32 21.06
N ASP A 87 7.50 -7.73 22.24
CA ASP A 87 8.78 -7.61 22.92
C ASP A 87 8.95 -8.87 23.76
N LEU A 88 9.85 -9.78 23.35
CA LEU A 88 9.95 -11.14 23.89
C LEU A 88 11.11 -11.28 24.87
N ALA A 89 10.96 -12.20 25.83
CA ALA A 89 12.05 -12.70 26.66
C ALA A 89 12.06 -14.23 26.61
N TYR A 90 13.03 -14.82 25.92
CA TYR A 90 13.00 -16.22 25.50
C TYR A 90 14.28 -16.97 25.87
N GLU A 91 14.21 -18.28 25.99
CA GLU A 91 15.39 -19.12 26.21
C GLU A 91 16.24 -19.17 24.93
N PRO A 92 17.58 -19.08 25.01
CA PRO A 92 18.43 -19.16 23.82
C PRO A 92 18.11 -20.39 22.97
N GLU A 93 18.11 -20.22 21.63
CA GLU A 93 17.97 -21.31 20.65
C GLU A 93 16.55 -21.92 20.54
N THR A 94 15.57 -21.47 21.33
CA THR A 94 14.18 -21.96 21.25
C THR A 94 13.33 -21.31 20.16
N MET A 95 13.91 -20.40 19.37
CA MET A 95 13.19 -19.66 18.30
C MET A 95 13.47 -20.24 16.90
N GLY A 96 13.99 -21.48 16.83
CA GLY A 96 14.34 -22.20 15.62
C GLY A 96 15.59 -21.65 14.90
N GLU A 97 15.96 -22.25 13.77
CA GLU A 97 17.11 -21.81 12.96
C GLU A 97 16.72 -20.73 11.92
N PRO A 98 17.62 -19.78 11.58
CA PRO A 98 17.36 -18.81 10.53
C PRO A 98 17.26 -19.48 9.16
N PRO A 99 16.26 -19.12 8.34
CA PRO A 99 16.15 -19.65 6.99
C PRO A 99 17.24 -19.06 6.08
N GLY A 100 17.79 -19.88 5.18
CA GLY A 100 18.66 -19.40 4.11
C GLY A 100 17.88 -18.57 3.09
N PHE A 101 18.38 -17.39 2.75
CA PHE A 101 17.80 -16.55 1.70
C PHE A 101 18.77 -16.43 0.53
N ASN A 102 18.34 -16.91 -0.64
CA ASN A 102 18.96 -16.55 -1.90
C ASN A 102 18.13 -15.42 -2.53
N ASP A 103 18.54 -14.18 -2.28
CA ASP A 103 17.77 -13.00 -2.63
C ASP A 103 18.69 -11.85 -3.05
N TYR A 104 18.10 -10.81 -3.63
CA TYR A 104 18.84 -9.64 -4.11
C TYR A 104 19.60 -8.95 -2.95
N PRO A 105 20.82 -8.43 -3.18
CA PRO A 105 21.67 -7.87 -2.12
C PRO A 105 21.04 -6.72 -1.35
N PHE A 106 20.15 -5.95 -1.98
CA PHE A 106 19.43 -4.84 -1.34
C PHE A 106 18.33 -5.29 -0.36
N PHE A 107 18.03 -6.59 -0.27
CA PHE A 107 17.16 -7.17 0.77
C PHE A 107 17.92 -7.77 1.96
N LYS A 108 19.26 -7.64 1.99
CA LYS A 108 20.03 -8.11 3.15
C LYS A 108 19.61 -7.35 4.40
N GLY A 109 19.33 -8.07 5.48
CA GLY A 109 19.02 -7.47 6.77
C GLY A 109 20.16 -6.56 7.23
N HIS A 110 19.86 -5.28 7.46
CA HIS A 110 20.84 -4.29 7.90
C HIS A 110 20.82 -4.17 9.43
N PHE A 111 21.63 -5.00 10.09
CA PHE A 111 21.85 -4.94 11.54
C PHE A 111 23.29 -4.54 11.84
N SER A 112 23.48 -3.58 12.75
CA SER A 112 24.82 -3.18 13.18
C SER A 112 25.47 -4.30 14.00
N PRO A 113 26.81 -4.39 14.02
CA PRO A 113 27.52 -5.34 14.89
C PRO A 113 27.14 -5.18 16.38
N GLU A 114 26.74 -3.98 16.80
CA GLU A 114 26.24 -3.73 18.15
C GLU A 114 24.88 -4.38 18.38
N GLN A 115 23.93 -4.23 17.45
CA GLN A 115 22.62 -4.90 17.52
C GLN A 115 22.78 -6.43 17.57
N VAL A 116 23.66 -6.98 16.74
CA VAL A 116 24.00 -8.42 16.75
C VAL A 116 24.47 -8.85 18.13
N ARG A 117 25.47 -8.17 18.70
CA ARG A 117 25.96 -8.47 20.06
C ARG A 117 24.89 -8.31 21.12
N ASP A 118 24.05 -7.29 21.02
CA ASP A 118 22.99 -7.03 21.99
C ASP A 118 21.91 -8.12 21.97
N SER A 119 21.57 -8.66 20.80
CA SER A 119 20.62 -9.77 20.70
C SER A 119 21.10 -11.08 21.34
N LEU A 120 22.41 -11.24 21.50
CA LEU A 120 23.02 -12.42 22.13
C LEU A 120 23.11 -12.31 23.65
N LYS A 121 22.88 -11.12 24.23
CA LYS A 121 22.93 -10.90 25.68
C LYS A 121 21.77 -11.61 26.37
N VAL A 122 22.11 -12.35 27.42
CA VAL A 122 21.13 -12.93 28.34
C VAL A 122 20.91 -12.00 29.53
N ASP A 123 19.69 -11.94 30.02
CA ASP A 123 19.36 -11.26 31.25
C ASP A 123 19.64 -12.14 32.49
N THR A 124 19.31 -11.64 33.67
CA THR A 124 19.54 -12.36 34.94
C THR A 124 18.75 -13.65 35.07
N ALA A 125 17.70 -13.84 34.27
CA ALA A 125 16.92 -15.08 34.21
C ALA A 125 17.45 -16.04 33.13
N GLY A 126 18.58 -15.71 32.49
CA GLY A 126 19.16 -16.50 31.40
C GLY A 126 18.45 -16.32 30.06
N ARG A 127 17.54 -15.35 29.93
CA ARG A 127 16.72 -15.15 28.72
C ARG A 127 17.30 -14.09 27.79
N ARG A 128 17.24 -14.32 26.48
CA ARG A 128 17.51 -13.31 25.45
C ARG A 128 16.27 -12.46 25.18
N ARG A 129 16.47 -11.30 24.55
CA ARG A 129 15.40 -10.36 24.23
C ARG A 129 15.40 -9.99 22.75
N THR A 130 14.21 -9.93 22.18
CA THR A 130 14.00 -9.46 20.80
C THR A 130 12.65 -8.75 20.68
N SER A 131 12.46 -8.02 19.59
CA SER A 131 11.17 -7.41 19.24
C SER A 131 10.77 -7.89 17.85
N LEU A 132 9.63 -8.59 17.76
CA LEU A 132 9.05 -9.04 16.50
C LEU A 132 7.88 -8.15 16.15
N VAL A 133 7.77 -7.75 14.88
CA VAL A 133 6.62 -7.01 14.34
C VAL A 133 6.05 -7.81 13.19
N GLY A 134 4.78 -8.16 13.28
CA GLY A 134 4.20 -9.10 12.33
C GLY A 134 2.71 -9.32 12.52
N MET A 135 2.19 -10.29 11.80
CA MET A 135 0.80 -10.72 11.90
C MET A 135 0.79 -12.17 12.39
N PRO A 136 0.00 -12.51 13.43
CA PRO A 136 -0.17 -13.90 13.81
C PRO A 136 -0.90 -14.64 12.68
N ILE A 137 -0.54 -15.90 12.44
CA ILE A 137 -1.32 -16.73 11.53
C ILE A 137 -2.67 -17.02 12.19
N LEU A 138 -3.74 -16.82 11.44
CA LEU A 138 -5.09 -17.07 11.92
C LEU A 138 -5.54 -18.45 11.45
N ASP A 139 -6.27 -19.13 12.31
CA ASP A 139 -7.00 -20.32 11.95
C ASP A 139 -8.05 -19.98 10.86
N PRO A 140 -8.11 -20.76 9.77
CA PRO A 140 -8.96 -20.45 8.61
C PRO A 140 -10.45 -20.63 8.84
N GLU A 141 -10.87 -21.32 9.91
CA GLU A 141 -12.28 -21.60 10.21
C GLU A 141 -12.83 -20.62 11.24
N THR A 142 -12.03 -20.29 12.25
CA THR A 142 -12.44 -19.44 13.37
C THR A 142 -11.96 -17.99 13.24
N GLY A 143 -10.89 -17.75 12.47
CA GLY A 143 -10.25 -16.43 12.39
C GLY A 143 -9.50 -16.00 13.66
N ILE A 144 -9.30 -16.93 14.60
CA ILE A 144 -8.56 -16.70 15.86
C ILE A 144 -7.07 -17.00 15.60
N PRO A 145 -6.11 -16.31 16.27
CA PRO A 145 -4.69 -16.68 16.20
C PRO A 145 -4.47 -18.17 16.47
N GLN A 146 -3.84 -18.85 15.52
CA GLN A 146 -3.55 -20.28 15.59
C GLN A 146 -2.46 -20.56 16.61
N LEU A 147 -2.59 -21.69 17.31
CA LEU A 147 -1.51 -22.30 18.09
C LEU A 147 -0.93 -23.48 17.31
N VAL A 148 0.38 -23.67 17.45
CA VAL A 148 1.10 -24.79 16.86
C VAL A 148 2.03 -25.43 17.89
N ASP A 149 2.43 -26.68 17.65
CA ASP A 149 3.53 -27.30 18.39
C ASP A 149 4.92 -26.80 17.91
N GLU A 150 6.00 -27.38 18.42
CA GLU A 150 7.37 -27.02 18.04
C GLU A 150 7.70 -27.29 16.56
N ASP A 151 6.98 -28.21 15.92
CA ASP A 151 7.13 -28.57 14.51
C ASP A 151 6.24 -27.72 13.58
N GLY A 152 5.42 -26.82 14.15
CA GLY A 152 4.51 -25.96 13.41
C GLY A 152 3.20 -26.63 13.01
N ILE A 153 2.86 -27.77 13.62
CA ILE A 153 1.60 -28.48 13.41
C ILE A 153 0.51 -27.80 14.24
N PRO A 154 -0.66 -27.47 13.66
CA PRO A 154 -1.78 -26.88 14.40
C PRO A 154 -2.23 -27.78 15.57
N VAL A 155 -2.46 -27.16 16.73
CA VAL A 155 -2.92 -27.84 17.95
C VAL A 155 -4.08 -27.08 18.60
N GLU A 156 -4.94 -27.82 19.31
CA GLU A 156 -6.03 -27.24 20.08
C GLU A 156 -5.54 -26.74 21.46
N PRO A 157 -6.17 -25.68 22.03
CA PRO A 157 -5.69 -25.08 23.28
C PRO A 157 -5.76 -25.98 24.53
N ASP A 158 -6.51 -27.08 24.47
CA ASP A 158 -6.72 -28.03 25.57
C ASP A 158 -5.86 -29.30 25.46
N GLU A 159 -4.99 -29.40 24.44
CA GLU A 159 -4.06 -30.52 24.33
C GLU A 159 -3.04 -30.53 25.48
N GLU A 160 -2.89 -31.70 26.12
CA GLU A 160 -1.91 -31.93 27.19
C GLU A 160 -0.54 -32.28 26.59
N ASP A 161 0.54 -32.01 27.35
CA ASP A 161 1.93 -32.32 26.98
C ASP A 161 2.46 -31.63 25.70
N VAL A 162 1.82 -30.54 25.25
CA VAL A 162 2.26 -29.73 24.10
C VAL A 162 2.94 -28.42 24.54
N ILE A 163 4.08 -28.10 23.92
CA ILE A 163 4.70 -26.78 24.04
C ILE A 163 4.09 -25.87 22.97
N PHE A 164 3.15 -25.02 23.39
CA PHE A 164 2.46 -24.11 22.49
C PHE A 164 3.38 -23.01 21.94
N HIS A 165 3.36 -22.87 20.63
CA HIS A 165 3.98 -21.80 19.88
C HIS A 165 2.94 -21.00 19.11
N ARG A 166 3.26 -19.73 18.87
CA ARG A 166 2.49 -18.83 18.02
C ARG A 166 3.23 -18.55 16.72
N PRO A 167 2.71 -18.99 15.56
CA PRO A 167 3.28 -18.66 14.27
C PRO A 167 3.01 -17.19 13.92
N VAL A 168 4.07 -16.45 13.61
CA VAL A 168 4.00 -15.05 13.20
C VAL A 168 4.69 -14.84 11.86
N ALA A 169 3.94 -14.30 10.90
CA ALA A 169 4.51 -13.77 9.65
C ALA A 169 5.11 -12.38 9.92
N LEU A 170 6.41 -12.22 9.70
CA LEU A 170 7.09 -10.95 9.94
C LEU A 170 6.68 -9.88 8.93
N TRP A 171 6.53 -8.66 9.44
CA TRP A 171 6.28 -7.42 8.68
C TRP A 171 7.39 -6.39 8.86
N LYS A 172 8.36 -6.70 9.72
CA LYS A 172 9.62 -5.98 9.86
C LYS A 172 10.71 -7.01 10.12
N ASP A 173 11.88 -6.80 9.52
CA ASP A 173 13.03 -7.62 9.81
C ASP A 173 13.35 -7.55 11.31
N ALA A 174 13.70 -8.70 11.88
CA ALA A 174 14.01 -8.85 13.27
C ALA A 174 15.35 -9.58 13.43
N LEU A 175 15.91 -9.47 14.62
CA LEU A 175 17.16 -10.11 14.98
C LEU A 175 16.89 -11.07 16.12
N VAL A 176 17.18 -12.35 15.91
CA VAL A 176 16.93 -13.42 16.87
C VAL A 176 18.20 -14.24 16.96
N ASP A 177 18.77 -14.33 18.16
CA ASP A 177 19.99 -15.11 18.40
C ASP A 177 21.18 -14.71 17.53
N GLY A 178 21.35 -13.40 17.30
CA GLY A 178 22.41 -12.86 16.43
C GLY A 178 22.12 -12.99 14.93
N GLU A 179 21.03 -13.66 14.55
CA GLU A 179 20.71 -14.00 13.18
C GLU A 179 19.47 -13.23 12.68
N ALA A 180 19.54 -12.79 11.42
CA ALA A 180 18.48 -12.01 10.81
C ALA A 180 17.26 -12.87 10.45
N ARG A 181 16.08 -12.45 10.91
CA ARG A 181 14.78 -12.96 10.48
C ARG A 181 14.17 -11.93 9.55
N LEU A 182 14.12 -12.25 8.26
CA LEU A 182 13.72 -11.31 7.23
C LEU A 182 12.24 -11.48 6.87
N VAL A 183 11.57 -10.37 6.57
CA VAL A 183 10.19 -10.35 6.06
C VAL A 183 10.06 -11.24 4.82
N GLY A 184 8.98 -12.00 4.69
CA GLY A 184 8.77 -12.91 3.57
C GLY A 184 9.51 -14.26 3.66
N GLY A 185 10.25 -14.49 4.74
CA GLY A 185 10.71 -15.83 5.13
C GLY A 185 9.60 -16.69 5.76
N PRO A 186 9.94 -17.93 6.16
CA PRO A 186 9.13 -18.74 7.06
C PRO A 186 8.62 -17.98 8.28
N ASN A 187 7.46 -18.39 8.78
CA ASN A 187 6.89 -17.85 10.01
C ASN A 187 7.84 -18.12 11.18
N VAL A 188 7.93 -17.16 12.10
CA VAL A 188 8.62 -17.36 13.37
C VAL A 188 7.65 -18.00 14.34
N PHE A 189 8.00 -19.17 14.88
CA PHE A 189 7.24 -19.84 15.93
C PHE A 189 7.70 -19.31 17.28
N ILE A 190 6.85 -18.52 17.93
CA ILE A 190 7.17 -17.86 19.20
C ILE A 190 6.63 -18.75 20.34
N PRO A 191 7.47 -19.27 21.24
CA PRO A 191 6.99 -19.98 22.43
C PRO A 191 6.04 -19.11 23.27
N GLU A 192 4.95 -19.67 23.78
CA GLU A 192 4.00 -18.91 24.59
C GLU A 192 4.63 -18.40 25.91
N ASP A 193 5.61 -19.12 26.48
CA ASP A 193 6.36 -18.67 27.65
C ASP A 193 7.15 -17.38 27.34
N ALA A 194 7.69 -17.23 26.13
CA ALA A 194 8.40 -16.03 25.69
C ALA A 194 7.47 -14.83 25.56
N ILE A 195 6.22 -15.06 25.15
CA ILE A 195 5.17 -14.03 25.10
C ILE A 195 4.79 -13.60 26.52
N GLN A 196 4.60 -14.56 27.43
CA GLN A 196 4.22 -14.30 28.83
C GLN A 196 5.32 -13.58 29.62
N ALA A 197 6.58 -13.93 29.39
CA ALA A 197 7.74 -13.26 29.98
C ALA A 197 8.00 -11.88 29.36
N GLY A 198 7.43 -11.62 28.18
CA GLY A 198 7.56 -10.40 27.43
C GLY A 198 6.36 -9.45 27.54
N LYS A 199 6.10 -8.74 26.45
CA LYS A 199 4.95 -7.84 26.31
C LYS A 199 4.45 -7.81 24.87
N HIS A 200 3.18 -8.13 24.71
CA HIS A 200 2.45 -7.98 23.45
C HIS A 200 1.79 -6.61 23.34
N TYR A 201 1.94 -5.98 22.17
CA TYR A 201 1.26 -4.78 21.76
C TYR A 201 0.37 -5.14 20.57
N PRO A 202 -0.97 -5.14 20.74
CA PRO A 202 -1.86 -5.55 19.69
C PRO A 202 -1.79 -4.60 18.48
N ALA A 203 -2.03 -5.16 17.30
CA ALA A 203 -2.22 -4.37 16.08
C ALA A 203 -3.29 -3.29 16.25
N LYS A 204 -3.16 -2.19 15.49
CA LYS A 204 -4.18 -1.14 15.44
C LYS A 204 -4.96 -1.23 14.14
N GLY A 205 -6.25 -1.50 14.27
CA GLY A 205 -7.18 -1.61 13.14
C GLY A 205 -7.10 -2.96 12.42
N GLY A 206 -7.91 -3.09 11.38
CA GLY A 206 -8.07 -4.31 10.58
C GLY A 206 -9.13 -5.28 11.11
N ASP A 207 -9.94 -4.85 12.07
CA ASP A 207 -10.91 -5.72 12.76
C ASP A 207 -11.93 -6.32 11.78
N LEU A 208 -12.45 -5.51 10.85
CA LEU A 208 -13.34 -6.02 9.80
C LEU A 208 -12.64 -7.03 8.89
N ALA A 209 -11.36 -6.80 8.55
CA ALA A 209 -10.60 -7.74 7.74
C ALA A 209 -10.45 -9.09 8.45
N ARG A 210 -10.11 -9.09 9.76
CA ARG A 210 -10.02 -10.32 10.57
C ARG A 210 -11.37 -11.03 10.70
N LEU A 211 -12.45 -10.29 10.94
CA LEU A 211 -13.80 -10.86 11.05
C LEU A 211 -14.26 -11.53 9.75
N LEU A 212 -13.88 -10.97 8.60
CA LEU A 212 -14.24 -11.52 7.30
C LEU A 212 -13.32 -12.64 6.82
N PHE A 213 -12.16 -12.84 7.45
CA PHE A 213 -11.16 -13.82 7.05
C PHE A 213 -11.72 -15.24 6.88
N PRO A 214 -12.35 -15.87 7.89
CA PRO A 214 -12.92 -17.20 7.72
C PRO A 214 -14.08 -17.22 6.71
N VAL A 215 -14.89 -16.15 6.68
CA VAL A 215 -16.06 -16.05 5.79
C VAL A 215 -15.66 -16.07 4.32
N VAL A 216 -14.66 -15.28 3.92
CA VAL A 216 -14.24 -15.24 2.51
C VAL A 216 -13.55 -16.52 2.06
N ILE A 217 -12.95 -17.28 2.99
CA ILE A 217 -12.39 -18.61 2.74
C ILE A 217 -13.51 -19.61 2.50
N GLU A 218 -14.52 -19.63 3.37
CA GLU A 218 -15.70 -20.50 3.22
C GLU A 218 -16.41 -20.25 1.88
N ASP A 219 -16.64 -18.97 1.55
CA ASP A 219 -17.24 -18.56 0.28
C ASP A 219 -16.44 -19.05 -0.94
N GLU A 220 -15.10 -18.99 -0.88
CA GLU A 220 -14.26 -19.47 -1.97
C GLU A 220 -14.15 -21.00 -2.01
N LYS A 221 -14.13 -21.69 -0.86
CA LYS A 221 -14.11 -23.17 -0.80
C LYS A 221 -15.29 -23.77 -1.56
N ALA A 222 -16.45 -23.09 -1.58
CA ALA A 222 -17.63 -23.51 -2.33
C ALA A 222 -17.42 -23.51 -3.87
N ILE A 223 -16.45 -22.75 -4.38
CA ILE A 223 -16.14 -22.61 -5.82
C ILE A 223 -14.84 -23.34 -6.15
N ASN A 224 -13.83 -23.22 -5.29
CA ASN A 224 -12.50 -23.81 -5.41
C ASN A 224 -12.15 -24.54 -4.10
N PRO A 225 -12.35 -25.88 -4.05
CA PRO A 225 -12.00 -26.69 -2.89
C PRO A 225 -10.51 -26.63 -2.49
N ASN A 226 -9.64 -26.21 -3.40
CA ASN A 226 -8.18 -26.12 -3.19
C ASN A 226 -7.70 -24.70 -2.84
N VAL A 227 -8.61 -23.81 -2.43
CA VAL A 227 -8.25 -22.46 -1.99
C VAL A 227 -7.23 -22.51 -0.85
N LYS A 228 -6.19 -21.69 -0.97
CA LYS A 228 -5.22 -21.50 0.11
C LYS A 228 -5.72 -20.39 1.04
N PRO A 229 -5.87 -20.64 2.35
CA PRO A 229 -6.31 -19.62 3.29
C PRO A 229 -5.51 -18.32 3.25
N SER A 230 -4.21 -18.39 2.97
CA SER A 230 -3.34 -17.21 2.83
C SER A 230 -3.81 -16.23 1.75
N ASP A 231 -4.45 -16.74 0.69
CA ASP A 231 -4.89 -15.92 -0.45
C ASP A 231 -6.06 -15.00 -0.06
N ALA A 232 -6.80 -15.33 1.01
CA ALA A 232 -7.92 -14.55 1.51
C ALA A 232 -7.52 -13.12 1.89
N TRP A 233 -6.32 -12.93 2.44
CA TRP A 233 -5.78 -11.60 2.72
C TRP A 233 -5.61 -10.73 1.47
N GLY A 234 -5.51 -11.35 0.29
CA GLY A 234 -5.52 -10.70 -1.01
C GLY A 234 -6.89 -10.13 -1.42
N TRP A 235 -7.98 -10.58 -0.81
CA TRP A 235 -9.36 -10.16 -1.11
C TRP A 235 -9.93 -9.18 -0.09
N LEU A 236 -9.40 -9.21 1.13
CA LEU A 236 -9.82 -8.37 2.26
C LEU A 236 -9.25 -6.95 2.17
N PRO A 237 -9.78 -5.99 2.94
CA PRO A 237 -9.18 -4.66 3.06
C PRO A 237 -7.67 -4.77 3.36
N PRO A 238 -6.81 -4.11 2.59
CA PRO A 238 -5.38 -4.28 2.74
C PRO A 238 -4.88 -3.57 4.01
N PRO A 239 -3.82 -4.08 4.66
CA PRO A 239 -3.08 -3.29 5.63
C PRO A 239 -2.48 -2.05 4.94
N LEU A 240 -2.41 -0.94 5.66
CA LEU A 240 -1.85 0.33 5.18
C LEU A 240 -0.48 0.63 5.82
N VAL A 241 0.16 -0.39 6.38
CA VAL A 241 1.54 -0.31 6.87
C VAL A 241 2.47 -0.23 5.68
N GLY A 242 3.35 0.78 5.65
CA GLY A 242 4.24 1.03 4.51
C GLY A 242 3.59 1.75 3.33
N GLU A 243 2.33 2.16 3.42
CA GLU A 243 1.61 2.81 2.31
C GLU A 243 2.32 4.09 1.84
N GLY A 244 2.88 4.88 2.75
CA GLY A 244 3.62 6.10 2.44
C GLY A 244 4.88 5.87 1.61
N LYS A 245 5.52 4.70 1.75
CA LYS A 245 6.68 4.28 0.93
C LYS A 245 6.28 3.57 -0.36
N LYS A 246 5.02 3.13 -0.46
CA LYS A 246 4.53 2.30 -1.56
C LYS A 246 3.95 3.10 -2.70
N VAL A 247 3.11 4.08 -2.39
CA VAL A 247 2.37 4.83 -3.42
C VAL A 247 2.89 6.26 -3.57
N GLN A 248 2.65 6.82 -4.76
CA GLN A 248 2.93 8.21 -5.04
C GLN A 248 1.90 9.11 -4.34
N SER A 249 2.37 10.20 -3.73
CA SER A 249 1.54 11.14 -2.98
C SER A 249 0.41 11.76 -3.83
N PRO A 250 0.64 12.20 -5.09
CA PRO A 250 -0.43 12.72 -5.95
C PRO A 250 -1.53 11.69 -6.25
N TRP A 251 -1.16 10.43 -6.46
CA TRP A 251 -2.13 9.36 -6.70
C TRP A 251 -2.94 9.06 -5.45
N LEU A 252 -2.29 8.95 -4.28
CA LEU A 252 -2.98 8.64 -3.03
C LEU A 252 -3.99 9.72 -2.65
N HIS A 253 -3.63 11.00 -2.88
CA HIS A 253 -4.55 12.13 -2.70
C HIS A 253 -5.79 11.99 -3.58
N LYS A 254 -5.61 11.77 -4.90
CA LYS A 254 -6.71 11.56 -5.85
C LYS A 254 -7.57 10.34 -5.48
N PHE A 255 -6.93 9.25 -5.04
CA PHE A 255 -7.60 8.02 -4.64
C PHE A 255 -8.50 8.24 -3.42
N PHE A 256 -8.06 9.01 -2.42
CA PHE A 256 -8.88 9.37 -1.26
C PHE A 256 -10.12 10.21 -1.63
N LEU A 257 -9.99 11.11 -2.61
CA LEU A 257 -11.11 11.91 -3.09
C LEU A 257 -12.12 11.09 -3.91
N ASN A 258 -11.63 10.11 -4.68
CA ASN A 258 -12.46 9.28 -5.53
C ASN A 258 -11.91 7.84 -5.63
N PRO A 259 -12.20 6.99 -4.63
CA PRO A 259 -11.70 5.63 -4.62
C PRO A 259 -12.34 4.82 -5.74
N HIS A 260 -11.53 4.00 -6.41
CA HIS A 260 -11.95 3.11 -7.49
C HIS A 260 -11.37 1.70 -7.28
N PRO A 261 -11.93 0.65 -7.91
CA PRO A 261 -11.39 -0.69 -7.79
C PRO A 261 -9.94 -0.78 -8.30
N ILE A 262 -9.05 -1.34 -7.48
CA ILE A 262 -7.64 -1.60 -7.82
C ILE A 262 -7.40 -3.10 -8.04
N ARG A 263 -7.93 -3.91 -7.12
CA ARG A 263 -7.81 -5.37 -7.14
C ARG A 263 -9.15 -5.94 -7.61
N PRO A 264 -9.19 -6.67 -8.74
CA PRO A 264 -10.42 -7.33 -9.19
C PRO A 264 -10.97 -8.32 -8.16
N ALA A 265 -10.07 -8.97 -7.42
CA ALA A 265 -10.39 -9.98 -6.42
C ALA A 265 -10.95 -9.44 -5.08
N ALA A 266 -10.95 -8.12 -4.85
CA ALA A 266 -11.37 -7.58 -3.57
C ALA A 266 -12.89 -7.72 -3.35
N VAL A 267 -13.29 -8.30 -2.22
CA VAL A 267 -14.70 -8.53 -1.87
C VAL A 267 -15.41 -7.25 -1.39
N LEU A 268 -14.64 -6.25 -0.98
CA LEU A 268 -15.13 -4.97 -0.49
C LEU A 268 -14.57 -3.81 -1.30
N ARG A 269 -15.39 -2.77 -1.43
CA ARG A 269 -14.98 -1.48 -2.00
C ARG A 269 -14.72 -0.50 -0.87
N MET A 270 -13.69 0.33 -1.03
CA MET A 270 -13.44 1.43 -0.12
C MET A 270 -14.60 2.44 -0.22
N PRO A 271 -15.21 2.87 0.90
CA PRO A 271 -16.26 3.88 0.87
C PRO A 271 -15.76 5.22 0.35
N LYS A 272 -16.62 5.94 -0.40
CA LYS A 272 -16.37 7.32 -0.78
C LYS A 272 -16.82 8.26 0.34
N PHE A 273 -15.87 8.76 1.12
CA PHE A 273 -16.13 9.60 2.29
C PHE A 273 -16.34 11.09 1.98
N ASN A 274 -16.32 11.49 0.70
CA ASN A 274 -16.40 12.89 0.26
C ASN A 274 -15.41 13.80 1.01
N LEU A 275 -14.16 13.35 1.13
CA LEU A 275 -13.08 14.08 1.80
C LEU A 275 -12.86 15.43 1.14
N GLN A 276 -12.56 16.45 1.95
CA GLN A 276 -11.97 17.67 1.44
C GLN A 276 -10.54 17.41 0.98
N SER A 277 -10.06 18.19 0.00
CA SER A 277 -8.68 18.09 -0.49
C SER A 277 -7.64 18.21 0.64
N SER A 278 -7.88 19.07 1.63
CA SER A 278 -7.02 19.22 2.81
C SER A 278 -7.00 17.99 3.71
N GLN A 279 -8.13 17.28 3.85
CA GLN A 279 -8.20 16.05 4.62
C GLN A 279 -7.48 14.89 3.91
N ALA A 280 -7.62 14.81 2.58
CA ALA A 280 -6.87 13.86 1.77
C ALA A 280 -5.35 14.13 1.84
N ALA A 281 -4.94 15.39 1.81
CA ALA A 281 -3.54 15.79 1.98
C ALA A 281 -3.02 15.41 3.37
N ALA A 282 -3.77 15.67 4.44
CA ALA A 282 -3.38 15.27 5.79
C ALA A 282 -3.16 13.75 5.94
N LEU A 283 -3.98 12.92 5.27
CA LEU A 283 -3.78 11.47 5.24
C LEU A 283 -2.51 11.07 4.49
N VAL A 284 -2.25 11.68 3.32
CA VAL A 284 -1.04 11.43 2.53
C VAL A 284 0.22 11.78 3.34
N ASP A 285 0.18 12.91 4.02
CA ASP A 285 1.26 13.37 4.90
C ASP A 285 1.46 12.41 6.07
N TYR A 286 0.37 11.97 6.71
CA TYR A 286 0.41 10.99 7.77
C TYR A 286 1.13 9.70 7.36
N PHE A 287 0.72 9.09 6.23
CA PHE A 287 1.35 7.85 5.74
C PHE A 287 2.83 8.07 5.41
N SER A 288 3.18 9.19 4.79
CA SER A 288 4.57 9.55 4.50
C SER A 288 5.41 9.66 5.78
N VAL A 289 4.86 10.28 6.81
CA VAL A 289 5.56 10.49 8.08
C VAL A 289 5.73 9.19 8.87
N VAL A 290 4.68 8.39 9.03
CA VAL A 290 4.72 7.17 9.85
C VAL A 290 5.59 6.08 9.22
N ASP A 291 5.67 6.03 7.90
CA ASP A 291 6.49 5.05 7.19
C ASP A 291 7.93 5.52 6.95
N GLY A 292 8.24 6.79 7.27
CA GLY A 292 9.56 7.35 7.03
C GLY A 292 9.86 7.57 5.55
N ALA A 293 8.82 7.82 4.74
CA ALA A 293 9.00 8.24 3.36
C ALA A 293 9.46 9.71 3.32
N GLU A 294 10.00 10.11 2.17
CA GLU A 294 10.31 11.51 1.90
C GLU A 294 9.08 12.40 2.07
N TYR A 295 9.27 13.49 2.81
CA TYR A 295 8.20 14.39 3.21
C TYR A 295 8.69 15.85 3.23
N PRO A 296 8.03 16.77 2.50
CA PRO A 296 7.00 16.52 1.48
C PRO A 296 7.56 15.67 0.32
N TYR A 297 6.67 15.10 -0.51
CA TYR A 297 7.11 14.26 -1.64
C TYR A 297 8.09 15.01 -2.54
N VAL A 298 9.19 14.34 -2.89
CA VAL A 298 10.21 14.83 -3.83
C VAL A 298 10.09 14.02 -5.12
N TYR A 299 10.21 14.71 -6.24
CA TYR A 299 10.25 14.10 -7.57
C TYR A 299 11.41 13.08 -7.65
N ASP A 300 11.16 11.92 -8.25
CA ASP A 300 12.17 10.89 -8.47
C ASP A 300 12.78 11.05 -9.86
N PRO A 301 14.10 11.38 -9.98
CA PRO A 301 14.76 11.57 -11.27
C PRO A 301 14.73 10.34 -12.19
N ARG A 302 14.47 9.15 -11.66
CA ARG A 302 14.29 7.95 -12.50
C ARG A 302 13.03 8.00 -13.35
N LEU A 303 12.13 8.95 -13.09
CA LEU A 303 10.94 9.19 -13.90
C LEU A 303 11.22 10.17 -15.05
N ASP A 304 12.46 10.64 -15.22
CA ASP A 304 12.86 11.50 -16.33
C ASP A 304 12.98 10.68 -17.61
N GLU A 305 12.43 11.19 -18.73
CA GLU A 305 12.50 10.54 -20.05
C GLU A 305 13.95 10.23 -20.46
N SER A 306 14.90 11.08 -20.08
CA SER A 306 16.32 10.87 -20.37
C SER A 306 16.90 9.61 -19.72
N ALA A 307 16.33 9.14 -18.60
CA ALA A 307 16.80 7.94 -17.92
C ALA A 307 16.55 6.69 -18.79
N VAL A 308 15.38 6.63 -19.45
CA VAL A 308 15.02 5.56 -20.38
C VAL A 308 15.92 5.58 -21.62
N ASP A 309 16.19 6.76 -22.17
CA ASP A 309 17.05 6.86 -23.35
C ASP A 309 18.48 6.40 -23.07
N ILE A 310 18.99 6.66 -21.86
CA ILE A 310 20.29 6.14 -21.41
C ILE A 310 20.23 4.61 -21.29
N ALA A 311 19.16 4.07 -20.71
CA ALA A 311 19.00 2.62 -20.58
C ALA A 311 18.93 1.91 -21.94
N GLU A 312 18.19 2.48 -22.90
CA GLU A 312 18.11 1.97 -24.28
C GLU A 312 19.45 2.06 -25.04
N GLN A 313 20.26 3.10 -24.80
CA GLN A 313 21.60 3.20 -25.37
C GLN A 313 22.55 2.14 -24.80
N GLN A 314 22.43 1.86 -23.50
CA GLN A 314 23.25 0.84 -22.82
C GLN A 314 22.80 -0.58 -23.18
N HIS A 315 21.50 -0.77 -23.41
CA HIS A 315 20.91 -2.06 -23.73
C HIS A 315 19.84 -1.91 -24.83
N PRO A 316 20.20 -2.01 -26.12
CA PRO A 316 19.23 -1.83 -27.20
C PRO A 316 18.03 -2.80 -27.09
N GLY A 317 16.82 -2.25 -27.10
CA GLY A 317 15.59 -3.02 -26.93
C GLY A 317 15.28 -3.30 -25.46
N HIS A 318 15.70 -2.43 -24.55
CA HIS A 318 15.54 -2.56 -23.10
C HIS A 318 14.07 -2.69 -22.73
N LEU A 319 13.25 -1.73 -23.15
CA LEU A 319 11.82 -1.72 -22.87
C LEU A 319 11.06 -2.75 -23.70
N ASP A 320 11.45 -2.98 -24.95
CA ASP A 320 10.83 -3.99 -25.81
C ASP A 320 11.02 -5.41 -25.25
N GLY A 321 12.24 -5.74 -24.80
CA GLY A 321 12.54 -7.02 -24.16
C GLY A 321 11.77 -7.20 -22.84
N ALA A 322 11.66 -6.15 -22.03
CA ALA A 322 10.83 -6.16 -20.83
C ALA A 322 9.35 -6.39 -21.17
N MET A 323 8.83 -5.77 -22.24
CA MET A 323 7.44 -5.93 -22.67
C MET A 323 7.19 -7.37 -23.16
N ARG A 324 8.17 -7.98 -23.83
CA ARG A 324 8.12 -9.40 -24.20
C ARG A 324 8.04 -10.32 -22.97
N ILE A 325 8.77 -10.01 -21.89
CA ILE A 325 8.61 -10.73 -20.61
C ILE A 325 7.21 -10.50 -20.02
N VAL A 326 6.75 -9.25 -19.95
CA VAL A 326 5.43 -8.90 -19.39
C VAL A 326 4.33 -9.69 -20.09
N THR A 327 4.35 -9.72 -21.41
CA THR A 327 3.34 -10.37 -22.28
C THR A 327 3.52 -11.87 -22.48
N ASN A 328 4.53 -12.49 -21.87
CA ASN A 328 4.70 -13.93 -21.92
C ASN A 328 3.81 -14.62 -20.86
N ASN A 329 3.06 -15.65 -21.28
CA ASN A 329 2.12 -16.40 -20.43
C ASN A 329 2.75 -17.14 -19.23
N ASN A 330 4.08 -17.17 -19.12
CA ASN A 330 4.78 -17.73 -17.97
C ASN A 330 5.01 -16.72 -16.84
N TYR A 331 4.84 -15.41 -17.11
CA TYR A 331 5.20 -14.34 -16.17
C TYR A 331 3.99 -13.45 -15.84
N CYS A 332 4.03 -12.16 -16.23
CA CYS A 332 3.16 -11.12 -15.68
C CYS A 332 1.71 -11.24 -16.16
N VAL A 333 1.50 -11.34 -17.48
CA VAL A 333 0.14 -11.41 -18.07
C VAL A 333 -0.62 -12.67 -17.71
N LYS A 334 0.03 -13.70 -17.15
CA LYS A 334 -0.67 -14.89 -16.64
C LYS A 334 -1.74 -14.53 -15.61
N CYS A 335 -1.50 -13.47 -14.83
CA CYS A 335 -2.40 -13.03 -13.77
C CYS A 335 -2.82 -11.56 -13.92
N HIS A 336 -1.96 -10.70 -14.49
CA HIS A 336 -2.20 -9.27 -14.54
C HIS A 336 -2.96 -8.83 -15.81
N LEU A 337 -3.80 -7.80 -15.66
CA LEU A 337 -4.37 -7.08 -16.79
C LEU A 337 -3.34 -6.12 -17.39
N VAL A 338 -3.36 -5.94 -18.71
CA VAL A 338 -2.47 -5.02 -19.45
C VAL A 338 -3.24 -4.42 -20.62
N GLY A 339 -3.50 -3.10 -20.63
CA GLY A 339 -4.42 -2.52 -21.62
C GLY A 339 -5.78 -3.20 -21.57
N ASP A 340 -6.28 -3.54 -22.75
CA ASP A 340 -7.54 -4.28 -22.92
C ASP A 340 -7.41 -5.80 -22.69
N TYR A 341 -6.20 -6.31 -22.43
CA TYR A 341 -5.99 -7.72 -22.15
C TYR A 341 -6.31 -8.05 -20.69
N ALA A 342 -7.13 -9.09 -20.51
CA ALA A 342 -7.35 -9.75 -19.23
C ALA A 342 -7.11 -11.26 -19.39
N PRO A 343 -6.31 -11.90 -18.52
CA PRO A 343 -6.12 -13.34 -18.60
C PRO A 343 -7.43 -14.09 -18.31
N PRO A 344 -7.69 -15.23 -18.97
CA PRO A 344 -8.87 -16.03 -18.71
C PRO A 344 -8.78 -16.68 -17.32
N GLY A 345 -9.93 -16.91 -16.68
CA GLY A 345 -10.01 -17.68 -15.44
C GLY A 345 -10.88 -17.06 -14.37
N ASN A 346 -10.64 -17.46 -13.12
CA ASN A 346 -11.37 -16.96 -11.95
C ASN A 346 -11.01 -15.48 -11.70
N PRO A 347 -11.98 -14.55 -11.61
CA PRO A 347 -11.73 -13.15 -11.27
C PRO A 347 -10.95 -12.94 -9.97
N LYS A 348 -11.07 -13.86 -8.99
CA LYS A 348 -10.31 -13.80 -7.72
C LYS A 348 -8.84 -14.17 -7.87
N ALA A 349 -8.45 -14.77 -8.99
CA ALA A 349 -7.05 -15.04 -9.35
C ALA A 349 -6.42 -13.89 -10.16
N LEU A 350 -7.21 -12.88 -10.56
CA LEU A 350 -6.70 -11.73 -11.31
C LEU A 350 -5.92 -10.78 -10.42
N ALA A 351 -4.76 -10.37 -10.92
CA ALA A 351 -3.89 -9.36 -10.31
C ALA A 351 -4.21 -7.95 -10.85
N PRO A 352 -3.76 -6.88 -10.18
CA PRO A 352 -4.02 -5.51 -10.62
C PRO A 352 -3.48 -5.19 -12.02
N GLN A 353 -4.03 -4.15 -12.63
CA GLN A 353 -3.64 -3.70 -13.95
C GLN A 353 -2.22 -3.07 -13.97
N LEU A 354 -1.40 -3.47 -14.94
CA LEU A 354 0.01 -3.05 -15.01
C LEU A 354 0.24 -1.71 -15.70
N GLU A 355 -0.60 -1.32 -16.68
CA GLU A 355 -0.44 -0.04 -17.40
C GLU A 355 -0.45 1.18 -16.46
N ARG A 356 -1.14 1.09 -15.32
CA ARG A 356 -1.30 2.18 -14.34
C ARG A 356 -0.31 2.13 -13.18
N VAL A 357 0.72 1.27 -13.25
CA VAL A 357 1.73 1.16 -12.19
C VAL A 357 2.47 2.48 -12.00
N HIS A 358 2.89 3.11 -13.11
CA HIS A 358 3.60 4.38 -13.11
C HIS A 358 2.82 5.55 -12.48
N GLU A 359 1.48 5.51 -12.46
CA GLU A 359 0.68 6.54 -11.78
C GLU A 359 0.69 6.33 -10.26
N ARG A 360 0.70 5.06 -9.84
CA ARG A 360 0.32 4.66 -8.48
C ARG A 360 1.51 4.40 -7.58
N LEU A 361 2.46 3.61 -8.03
CA LEU A 361 3.53 3.07 -7.20
C LEU A 361 4.80 3.89 -7.32
N ARG A 362 5.61 3.92 -6.27
CA ARG A 362 6.94 4.55 -6.31
C ARG A 362 7.96 3.61 -6.98
N PRO A 363 8.96 4.13 -7.73
CA PRO A 363 9.95 3.30 -8.41
C PRO A 363 10.66 2.29 -7.51
N ASP A 364 11.14 2.69 -6.32
CA ASP A 364 11.79 1.78 -5.37
C ASP A 364 10.87 0.63 -4.93
N TYR A 365 9.59 0.94 -4.71
CA TYR A 365 8.62 -0.08 -4.35
C TYR A 365 8.39 -1.04 -5.52
N VAL A 366 8.26 -0.56 -6.75
CA VAL A 366 8.08 -1.41 -7.95
C VAL A 366 9.28 -2.34 -8.13
N HIS A 367 10.50 -1.79 -8.06
CA HIS A 367 11.73 -2.56 -8.17
C HIS A 367 11.80 -3.67 -7.12
N GLY A 368 11.62 -3.33 -5.84
CA GLY A 368 11.60 -4.33 -4.78
C GLY A 368 10.44 -5.33 -4.89
N TRP A 369 9.26 -4.88 -5.28
CA TRP A 369 8.07 -5.73 -5.41
C TRP A 369 8.25 -6.80 -6.50
N ILE A 370 8.83 -6.45 -7.64
CA ILE A 370 9.12 -7.41 -8.72
C ILE A 370 10.22 -8.39 -8.29
N ALA A 371 11.26 -7.87 -7.61
CA ALA A 371 12.38 -8.66 -7.12
C ALA A 371 11.95 -9.77 -6.17
N ASN A 372 11.16 -9.42 -5.14
CA ASN A 372 10.58 -10.38 -4.22
C ASN A 372 9.34 -9.79 -3.52
N PRO A 373 8.12 -10.09 -3.99
CA PRO A 373 6.90 -9.46 -3.47
C PRO A 373 6.59 -9.85 -2.02
N LYS A 374 7.09 -11.01 -1.54
CA LYS A 374 6.91 -11.45 -0.15
C LYS A 374 7.67 -10.58 0.86
N ARG A 375 8.68 -9.82 0.42
CA ARG A 375 9.38 -8.83 1.27
C ARG A 375 8.51 -7.64 1.66
N TYR A 376 7.43 -7.41 0.91
CA TYR A 376 6.52 -6.28 1.13
C TYR A 376 5.14 -6.73 1.61
N LEU A 377 4.66 -7.86 1.08
CA LEU A 377 3.36 -8.43 1.44
C LEU A 377 3.54 -9.94 1.66
N PRO A 378 3.81 -10.38 2.91
CA PRO A 378 4.18 -11.78 3.20
C PRO A 378 3.18 -12.83 2.71
N TYR A 379 1.89 -12.47 2.69
CA TYR A 379 0.80 -13.34 2.25
C TYR A 379 0.52 -13.29 0.74
N THR A 380 1.28 -12.51 -0.04
CA THR A 380 1.01 -12.34 -1.47
C THR A 380 1.07 -13.66 -2.23
N GLY A 381 0.11 -13.86 -3.13
CA GLY A 381 0.11 -14.96 -4.10
C GLY A 381 1.04 -14.73 -5.29
N MET A 382 1.63 -13.53 -5.43
CA MET A 382 2.56 -13.23 -6.52
C MET A 382 3.87 -14.02 -6.35
N PRO A 383 4.29 -14.83 -7.33
CA PRO A 383 5.54 -15.56 -7.27
C PRO A 383 6.74 -14.64 -7.52
N VAL A 384 7.94 -15.12 -7.19
CA VAL A 384 9.20 -14.51 -7.63
C VAL A 384 9.41 -14.88 -9.10
N ASN A 385 9.12 -13.94 -10.01
CA ASN A 385 9.22 -14.18 -11.45
C ASN A 385 10.65 -13.99 -11.97
N ILE A 386 11.47 -13.16 -11.32
CA ILE A 386 12.86 -12.88 -11.68
C ILE A 386 13.77 -13.19 -10.48
N PRO A 387 14.17 -14.46 -10.27
CA PRO A 387 15.03 -14.83 -9.14
C PRO A 387 16.44 -14.24 -9.28
N TYR A 388 17.04 -13.79 -8.18
CA TYR A 388 18.31 -13.03 -8.15
C TYR A 388 19.46 -13.64 -8.96
N ASP A 389 19.68 -14.94 -8.91
CA ASP A 389 20.82 -15.63 -9.53
C ASP A 389 20.43 -16.53 -10.71
N LYS A 390 19.19 -16.43 -11.18
CA LYS A 390 18.62 -17.28 -12.24
C LYS A 390 17.83 -16.43 -13.21
N PRO A 391 18.50 -15.72 -14.14
CA PRO A 391 17.81 -14.90 -15.10
C PRO A 391 16.93 -15.77 -15.99
N VAL A 392 15.78 -15.23 -16.40
CA VAL A 392 14.71 -16.01 -17.05
C VAL A 392 14.63 -15.70 -18.54
N SER A 393 14.12 -16.63 -19.35
CA SER A 393 13.77 -16.39 -20.77
C SER A 393 14.74 -15.47 -21.54
N GLN A 394 16.00 -15.89 -21.67
CA GLN A 394 17.05 -15.14 -22.36
C GLN A 394 16.71 -14.85 -23.84
N ASP A 395 15.80 -15.61 -24.44
CA ASP A 395 15.25 -15.36 -25.76
C ASP A 395 14.36 -14.10 -25.84
N LEU A 396 13.78 -13.69 -24.71
CA LEU A 396 12.93 -12.49 -24.59
C LEU A 396 13.75 -11.24 -24.24
N TYR A 397 14.66 -11.37 -23.27
CA TYR A 397 15.59 -10.33 -22.83
C TYR A 397 16.92 -10.98 -22.43
N VAL A 398 17.99 -10.66 -23.16
CA VAL A 398 19.33 -11.19 -22.86
C VAL A 398 19.95 -10.35 -21.75
N GLY A 399 20.25 -10.94 -20.60
CA GLY A 399 20.82 -10.20 -19.46
C GLY A 399 20.74 -10.97 -18.16
N ASP A 400 21.46 -10.49 -17.15
CA ASP A 400 21.35 -11.03 -15.80
C ASP A 400 20.04 -10.62 -15.11
N SER A 401 19.77 -11.16 -13.91
CA SER A 401 18.51 -10.91 -13.21
C SER A 401 18.35 -9.46 -12.79
N GLU A 402 19.44 -8.76 -12.48
CA GLU A 402 19.40 -7.34 -12.12
C GLU A 402 19.03 -6.49 -13.34
N GLN A 403 19.59 -6.80 -14.51
CA GLN A 403 19.24 -6.14 -15.76
C GLN A 403 17.78 -6.39 -16.15
N GLN A 404 17.29 -7.63 -16.01
CA GLN A 404 15.88 -7.97 -16.29
C GLN A 404 14.92 -7.29 -15.31
N LEU A 405 15.28 -7.25 -14.03
CA LEU A 405 14.53 -6.57 -12.99
C LEU A 405 14.45 -5.06 -13.25
N GLY A 406 15.58 -4.45 -13.60
CA GLY A 406 15.68 -3.05 -14.00
C GLY A 406 14.77 -2.76 -15.19
N ALA A 407 14.87 -3.57 -16.25
CA ALA A 407 14.05 -3.41 -17.46
C ALA A 407 12.54 -3.48 -17.21
N LEU A 408 12.11 -4.42 -16.37
CA LEU A 408 10.70 -4.51 -15.98
C LEU A 408 10.25 -3.31 -15.13
N THR A 409 11.12 -2.82 -14.25
CA THR A 409 10.85 -1.63 -13.44
C THR A 409 10.71 -0.41 -14.35
N ASP A 410 11.67 -0.20 -15.25
CA ASP A 410 11.71 0.95 -16.15
C ASP A 410 10.51 0.95 -17.10
N LEU A 411 10.16 -0.21 -17.69
CA LEU A 411 8.96 -0.35 -18.50
C LEU A 411 7.68 0.00 -17.71
N LEU A 412 7.53 -0.51 -16.49
CA LEU A 412 6.31 -0.26 -15.71
C LEU A 412 6.23 1.18 -15.16
N MET A 413 7.36 1.85 -14.97
CA MET A 413 7.43 3.26 -14.58
C MET A 413 7.33 4.22 -15.77
N HIS A 414 7.60 3.76 -17.00
CA HIS A 414 7.53 4.55 -18.23
C HIS A 414 6.55 3.98 -19.25
N TYR A 415 5.52 3.26 -18.80
CA TYR A 415 4.57 2.57 -19.68
C TYR A 415 3.89 3.52 -20.67
N ASP A 416 3.48 4.70 -20.20
CA ASP A 416 2.88 5.74 -21.03
C ASP A 416 3.84 6.24 -22.11
N GLU A 417 5.11 6.42 -21.78
CA GLU A 417 6.13 6.87 -22.74
C GLU A 417 6.44 5.78 -23.76
N PHE A 418 6.61 4.53 -23.30
CA PHE A 418 6.77 3.37 -24.18
C PHE A 418 5.63 3.27 -25.19
N THR A 419 4.38 3.36 -24.75
CA THR A 419 3.21 3.25 -25.64
C THR A 419 3.08 4.42 -26.61
N LYS A 420 3.38 5.65 -26.16
CA LYS A 420 3.40 6.83 -27.05
C LYS A 420 4.44 6.69 -28.17
N ARG A 421 5.63 6.17 -27.87
CA ARG A 421 6.69 5.92 -28.87
C ARG A 421 6.26 4.92 -29.95
N GLN A 422 5.37 3.99 -29.61
CA GLN A 422 4.84 3.00 -30.57
C GLN A 422 3.66 3.54 -31.38
N PHE A 423 3.05 4.66 -30.98
CA PHE A 423 1.91 5.24 -31.66
C PHE A 423 2.35 6.24 -32.73
N SER A 424 1.97 6.01 -33.99
CA SER A 424 2.17 6.96 -35.09
C SER A 424 0.90 7.73 -35.40
N LEU A 425 1.01 9.06 -35.46
CA LEU A 425 -0.07 9.95 -35.92
C LEU A 425 -0.20 10.00 -37.45
N GLU A 426 0.77 9.49 -38.21
CA GLU A 426 0.79 9.57 -39.68
C GLU A 426 -0.52 9.12 -40.35
N PRO A 427 -1.21 8.03 -39.91
CA PRO A 427 -2.47 7.61 -40.52
C PRO A 427 -3.65 8.56 -40.29
N TYR A 428 -3.55 9.45 -39.30
CA TYR A 428 -4.61 10.39 -38.88
C TYR A 428 -4.37 11.81 -39.40
N LEU A 429 -3.15 12.11 -39.83
CA LEU A 429 -2.80 13.41 -40.39
C LEU A 429 -3.24 13.47 -41.85
N PRO A 430 -3.71 14.63 -42.34
CA PRO A 430 -3.99 14.80 -43.76
C PRO A 430 -2.72 14.50 -44.56
N GLN A 431 -2.84 13.67 -45.60
CA GLN A 431 -1.72 13.47 -46.53
C GLN A 431 -1.38 14.82 -47.14
N VAL A 432 -0.20 15.35 -46.81
CA VAL A 432 0.30 16.56 -47.44
C VAL A 432 0.45 16.22 -48.92
N ALA A 433 -0.36 16.85 -49.77
CA ALA A 433 -0.21 16.71 -51.20
C ALA A 433 1.24 17.07 -51.55
N SER A 434 1.97 16.14 -52.16
CA SER A 434 3.31 16.42 -52.66
C SER A 434 3.26 17.71 -53.47
N PRO A 435 4.24 18.63 -53.33
CA PRO A 435 4.32 19.79 -54.19
C PRO A 435 4.25 19.34 -55.65
N PRO A 436 3.57 20.07 -56.55
CA PRO A 436 3.65 19.77 -57.98
C PRO A 436 5.13 19.71 -58.36
N ALA A 437 5.53 18.64 -59.04
CA ALA A 437 6.89 18.48 -59.52
C ALA A 437 7.30 19.78 -60.24
N GLU A 438 8.35 20.43 -59.74
CA GLU A 438 8.94 21.57 -60.43
C GLU A 438 9.32 21.11 -61.84
N GLU A 439 8.63 21.68 -62.83
CA GLU A 439 9.03 21.58 -64.22
C GLU A 439 10.49 22.00 -64.33
N GLN A 440 11.28 21.12 -64.92
CA GLN A 440 12.68 21.34 -65.25
C GLN A 440 12.85 22.67 -65.99
N ALA A 441 13.36 23.69 -65.30
CA ALA A 441 13.91 24.87 -65.93
C ALA A 441 15.26 24.49 -66.55
N GLY A 442 15.32 24.58 -67.87
CA GLY A 442 16.43 24.13 -68.70
C GLY A 442 17.76 24.84 -68.41
N GLU A 443 18.82 24.10 -68.74
CA GLU A 443 20.21 24.53 -68.79
C GLU A 443 20.41 25.74 -69.73
N GLY A 444 21.18 26.72 -69.25
CA GLY A 444 21.77 27.81 -70.05
C GLY A 444 22.86 28.53 -69.23
N PRO A 445 23.98 28.96 -69.85
CA PRO A 445 25.30 28.62 -69.35
C PRO A 445 25.99 29.68 -68.46
N ALA A 446 27.03 29.18 -67.78
CA ALA A 446 27.91 29.87 -66.86
C ALA A 446 28.72 31.03 -67.46
N GLU A 447 28.93 32.06 -66.64
CA GLU A 447 30.01 33.04 -66.81
C GLU A 447 30.68 33.35 -65.46
N GLN A 448 31.98 33.63 -65.51
CA GLN A 448 32.98 33.38 -64.47
C GLN A 448 33.32 34.62 -63.61
N ASN A 449 33.51 34.39 -62.30
CA ASN A 449 34.57 34.94 -61.38
C ASN A 449 34.71 36.46 -61.12
N PRO A 450 35.50 36.92 -60.09
CA PRO A 450 35.92 36.30 -58.82
C PRO A 450 35.90 37.25 -57.58
N GLU A 451 36.38 36.70 -56.45
CA GLU A 451 37.15 37.35 -55.35
C GLU A 451 36.47 37.78 -54.03
N ALA A 452 37.10 37.32 -52.95
CA ALA A 452 36.78 37.48 -51.52
C ALA A 452 37.50 38.74 -50.93
N PRO A 453 37.37 39.11 -49.63
CA PRO A 453 37.97 38.32 -48.55
C PRO A 453 37.20 38.30 -47.20
N ARG A 454 37.74 37.45 -46.31
CA ARG A 454 37.36 37.09 -44.93
C ARG A 454 37.51 38.20 -43.88
N ALA A 455 36.91 37.91 -42.71
CA ALA A 455 37.19 38.31 -41.31
C ALA A 455 35.96 39.01 -40.68
N SER A 456 35.53 38.77 -39.45
CA SER A 456 36.19 38.25 -38.25
C SER A 456 35.13 37.85 -37.21
N GLU A 457 35.54 36.99 -36.27
CA GLU A 457 34.86 36.64 -35.02
C GLU A 457 34.57 37.87 -34.15
N GLU A 458 33.43 37.92 -33.46
CA GLU A 458 33.37 38.50 -32.12
C GLU A 458 32.24 37.87 -31.28
N GLN A 459 32.63 37.37 -30.10
CA GLN A 459 31.78 36.86 -29.05
C GLN A 459 31.07 38.01 -28.31
N ALA A 460 29.79 37.84 -27.93
CA ALA A 460 29.24 38.58 -26.79
C ALA A 460 28.01 37.88 -26.16
N LYS A 461 28.30 37.16 -25.07
CA LYS A 461 27.59 37.11 -23.78
C LYS A 461 26.07 37.05 -23.72
N ALA A 462 25.62 35.94 -23.14
CA ALA A 462 24.37 35.77 -22.42
C ALA A 462 24.22 36.75 -21.24
N VAL A 463 23.00 37.25 -21.04
CA VAL A 463 22.54 37.85 -19.78
C VAL A 463 21.17 37.25 -19.45
N ASP A 464 21.11 36.65 -18.27
CA ASP A 464 19.96 36.08 -17.58
C ASP A 464 19.14 37.21 -16.89
N PRO A 465 17.80 37.19 -16.88
CA PRO A 465 17.02 38.06 -16.01
C PRO A 465 16.36 37.28 -14.86
N SER A 466 16.76 37.61 -13.63
CA SER A 466 15.99 37.33 -12.41
C SER A 466 14.98 38.47 -12.14
N PRO A 467 13.89 38.20 -11.39
CA PRO A 467 12.63 38.92 -11.45
C PRO A 467 12.54 40.03 -10.39
N ASP A 468 11.63 40.98 -10.59
CA ASP A 468 10.79 41.50 -9.50
C ASP A 468 9.66 42.40 -9.99
N ASP A 469 8.59 42.39 -9.19
CA ASP A 469 7.38 43.20 -9.16
C ASP A 469 6.36 42.98 -10.29
N ILE A 470 5.09 42.69 -9.91
CA ILE A 470 3.98 43.67 -9.87
C ILE A 470 2.76 43.03 -9.15
N THR A 471 2.51 43.53 -7.94
CA THR A 471 1.23 43.81 -7.25
C THR A 471 -0.05 42.99 -7.44
N ALA A 472 -0.66 42.72 -6.28
CA ALA A 472 -2.05 42.35 -6.04
C ALA A 472 -3.09 43.21 -6.78
N VAL A 473 -4.11 42.55 -7.32
CA VAL A 473 -5.43 43.15 -7.61
C VAL A 473 -6.52 42.23 -7.09
N SER A 474 -7.26 42.75 -6.12
CA SER A 474 -8.57 42.30 -5.68
C SER A 474 -9.61 42.53 -6.77
N GLY A 475 -10.44 41.53 -7.07
CA GLY A 475 -11.59 41.66 -7.96
C GLY A 475 -12.78 40.84 -7.45
N SER A 476 -13.69 41.50 -6.75
CA SER A 476 -15.06 41.08 -6.49
C SER A 476 -15.85 41.02 -7.81
N GLY A 477 -16.62 39.95 -8.03
CA GLY A 477 -17.52 39.83 -9.17
C GLY A 477 -18.63 38.81 -8.90
N ASP A 478 -19.86 39.28 -9.03
CA ASP A 478 -21.12 38.72 -8.54
C ASP A 478 -21.57 37.39 -9.15
N SER A 479 -22.47 36.78 -8.36
CA SER A 479 -23.41 35.71 -8.67
C SER A 479 -24.15 35.83 -10.00
N VAL A 480 -24.32 34.69 -10.69
CA VAL A 480 -25.49 34.44 -11.54
C VAL A 480 -25.95 32.98 -11.38
N ASP A 481 -27.15 32.82 -10.84
CA ASP A 481 -27.98 31.61 -10.88
C ASP A 481 -28.36 31.25 -12.32
N ALA A 482 -28.26 29.97 -12.69
CA ALA A 482 -29.09 29.40 -13.75
C ALA A 482 -29.33 27.90 -13.54
N ARG A 483 -30.53 27.60 -13.07
CA ARG A 483 -31.17 26.29 -13.11
C ARG A 483 -31.30 25.82 -14.55
N ASN A 484 -30.97 24.55 -14.83
CA ASN A 484 -31.73 23.76 -15.80
C ASN A 484 -31.57 22.27 -15.56
N SER A 485 -32.58 21.70 -14.91
CA SER A 485 -32.81 20.26 -14.75
C SER A 485 -33.60 19.75 -15.96
N VAL A 486 -33.00 18.86 -16.74
CA VAL A 486 -33.71 18.05 -17.74
C VAL A 486 -33.84 16.62 -17.19
N THR A 487 -35.10 16.22 -17.01
CA THR A 487 -35.53 14.95 -16.45
C THR A 487 -35.73 13.95 -17.58
N THR A 488 -34.95 12.87 -17.64
CA THR A 488 -35.24 11.70 -18.49
C THR A 488 -35.58 10.51 -17.61
N LYS A 489 -36.86 10.12 -17.63
CA LYS A 489 -37.41 8.89 -17.04
C LYS A 489 -37.02 7.68 -17.89
N LEU A 490 -36.51 6.63 -17.25
CA LEU A 490 -36.53 5.25 -17.76
C LEU A 490 -36.97 4.29 -16.63
N PRO A 491 -37.57 3.13 -16.97
CA PRO A 491 -38.57 2.47 -16.14
C PRO A 491 -38.01 1.45 -15.15
N ILE A 492 -38.79 1.27 -14.08
CA ILE A 492 -38.57 0.35 -12.96
C ILE A 492 -38.91 -1.08 -13.40
N GLY A 493 -37.90 -1.96 -13.42
CA GLY A 493 -38.04 -3.41 -13.54
C GLY A 493 -37.98 -4.08 -12.17
N GLY A 494 -38.88 -5.03 -11.92
CA GLY A 494 -39.28 -5.53 -10.60
C GLY A 494 -38.22 -6.26 -9.77
N VAL A 495 -38.32 -6.05 -8.45
CA VAL A 495 -37.56 -6.74 -7.40
C VAL A 495 -38.26 -8.06 -7.05
N LYS A 496 -37.54 -9.18 -7.18
CA LYS A 496 -37.95 -10.48 -6.63
C LYS A 496 -37.83 -10.44 -5.10
N ALA A 497 -38.90 -10.87 -4.44
CA ALA A 497 -39.01 -10.97 -2.98
C ALA A 497 -38.00 -11.98 -2.41
N TYR A 498 -37.19 -11.53 -1.45
CA TYR A 498 -36.45 -12.42 -0.57
C TYR A 498 -37.37 -12.89 0.57
N ARG A 499 -37.40 -14.21 0.79
CA ARG A 499 -38.15 -14.87 1.86
C ARG A 499 -37.70 -14.35 3.23
N THR A 500 -38.69 -14.01 4.05
CA THR A 500 -38.60 -13.80 5.49
C THR A 500 -37.90 -14.96 6.19
N VAL A 501 -36.80 -14.68 6.89
CA VAL A 501 -36.16 -15.58 7.84
C VAL A 501 -36.87 -15.43 9.17
N THR A 502 -37.44 -16.52 9.66
CA THR A 502 -38.10 -16.66 10.96
C THR A 502 -37.09 -16.47 12.09
N GLN A 503 -37.44 -15.61 13.07
CA GLN A 503 -36.75 -15.47 14.35
C GLN A 503 -36.70 -16.84 15.06
N VAL A 504 -35.49 -17.29 15.36
CA VAL A 504 -35.26 -18.38 16.31
C VAL A 504 -35.09 -17.75 17.69
N GLU A 505 -36.01 -18.07 18.60
CA GLU A 505 -35.91 -17.73 20.02
C GLU A 505 -34.74 -18.51 20.65
N SER A 506 -33.87 -17.80 21.36
CA SER A 506 -32.77 -18.38 22.13
C SER A 506 -33.23 -18.58 23.58
N PRO A 507 -33.13 -19.79 24.17
CA PRO A 507 -33.30 -19.96 25.59
C PRO A 507 -31.94 -19.90 26.30
N LEU A 508 -31.84 -18.93 27.23
CA LEU A 508 -30.82 -18.70 28.27
C LEU A 508 -29.50 -18.03 27.88
#